data_AF-A0A926H5M5-F1
#
_entry.id   AF-A0A926H5M5-F1
#
_cell.length_a   1.000
_cell.length_b   1.000
_cell.length_c   1.000
_cell.angle_alpha   90.00
_cell.angle_beta   90.00
_cell.angle_gamma   90.00
#
_symmetry.space_group_name_H-M   'P 1'
#
loop_
_entity.id
_entity.type
_entity.pdbx_description
1 polymer ?
#
loop_
_entity_poly.entity_id
_entity_poly.type
_entity_poly.pdbx_seq_one_letter_code
_entity_poly.pdbx_strand_id
1 'polypeptide(L)' 'MTYDFKAYHLRSIHAATDADRAAINQELKDLYASLPEADKTEFNAQLQTFLVREMGRLKSDYESVKGGSGEN' A
#
# COMPACT_ATOMS: atom_id res chain seq x y z
N MET A 1 4.22 -6.82 15.93
CA MET A 1 5.35 -6.07 15.29
C MET A 1 4.74 -5.08 14.29
N THR A 2 5.17 -3.82 14.23
CA THR A 2 4.56 -2.85 13.28
C THR A 2 5.37 -2.83 11.99
N TYR A 3 4.71 -3.10 10.86
CA TYR A 3 5.36 -3.09 9.55
C TYR A 3 5.14 -1.75 8.85
N ASP A 4 6.23 -1.14 8.37
CA ASP A 4 6.21 0.16 7.68
C ASP A 4 5.79 0.02 6.20
N PHE A 5 4.57 -0.48 5.96
CA PHE A 5 4.00 -0.59 4.61
C PHE A 5 4.00 0.74 3.86
N LYS A 6 3.88 1.85 4.59
CA LYS A 6 3.98 3.21 4.04
C LYS A 6 5.33 3.48 3.39
N ALA A 7 6.43 2.98 3.97
CA ALA A 7 7.76 3.14 3.39
C ALA A 7 7.89 2.36 2.07
N TYR A 8 7.40 1.11 2.03
CA TYR A 8 7.34 0.32 0.80
C TYR A 8 6.47 0.99 -0.26
N HIS A 9 5.31 1.52 0.11
CA HIS A 9 4.42 2.24 -0.80
C HIS A 9 5.07 3.52 -1.36
N LEU A 10 5.67 4.36 -0.51
CA LEU A 10 6.36 5.58 -0.95
C LEU A 10 7.52 5.25 -1.89
N ARG A 11 8.33 4.24 -1.56
CA ARG A 11 9.42 3.76 -2.43
C ARG A 11 8.86 3.30 -3.77
N SER A 12 7.75 2.57 -3.79
CA SER A 12 7.12 2.06 -5.01
C SER A 12 6.47 3.17 -5.85
N ILE A 13 5.98 4.25 -5.23
CA ILE A 13 5.52 5.47 -5.94
C ILE A 13 6.70 6.19 -6.58
N HIS A 14 7.80 6.39 -5.83
CA HIS A 14 8.98 7.12 -6.29
C HIS A 14 9.89 6.29 -7.22
N ALA A 15 9.66 4.97 -7.31
CA ALA A 15 10.34 4.07 -8.21
C ALA A 15 10.16 4.54 -9.67
N ALA A 16 11.29 4.80 -10.33
CA ALA A 16 11.31 5.34 -11.69
C ALA A 16 10.94 4.31 -12.76
N THR A 17 11.03 3.01 -12.44
CA THR A 17 10.80 1.92 -13.39
C THR A 17 10.02 0.78 -12.77
N ASP A 18 9.38 -0.02 -13.62
CA ASP A 18 8.66 -1.23 -13.20
C ASP A 18 9.58 -2.26 -12.52
N ALA A 19 10.84 -2.35 -12.96
CA ALA A 19 11.84 -3.22 -12.33
C ALA A 19 12.13 -2.83 -10.87
N ASP A 20 12.17 -1.53 -10.58
CA ASP A 20 12.41 -1.01 -9.23
C ASP A 20 11.20 -1.28 -8.32
N ARG A 21 9.98 -1.12 -8.86
CA ARG A 21 8.73 -1.56 -8.18
C ARG A 21 8.70 -3.06 -7.94
N ALA A 22 9.14 -3.85 -8.92
CA ALA A 22 9.21 -5.29 -8.80
C ALA A 22 10.21 -5.72 -7.72
N ALA A 23 11.36 -5.05 -7.62
CA ALA A 23 12.34 -5.29 -6.55
C ALA A 23 11.75 -4.98 -5.16
N ILE A 24 11.05 -3.86 -5.00
CA ILE A 24 10.39 -3.49 -3.74
C ILE A 24 9.30 -4.51 -3.36
N ASN A 25 8.50 -4.94 -4.35
CA ASN A 25 7.50 -5.99 -4.14
C ASN A 25 8.15 -7.33 -3.78
N GLN A 26 9.34 -7.61 -4.32
CA GLN A 26 10.09 -8.81 -3.99
C GLN A 26 10.65 -8.74 -2.57
N GLU A 27 11.19 -7.60 -2.13
CA GLU A 27 11.60 -7.37 -0.73
C GLU A 27 10.42 -7.61 0.23
N LEU A 28 9.23 -7.09 -0.09
CA LEU A 28 8.04 -7.27 0.74
C LEU A 28 7.61 -8.76 0.82
N LYS A 29 7.68 -9.49 -0.29
CA LYS A 29 7.40 -10.93 -0.35
C LYS A 29 8.42 -11.75 0.44
N ASP A 30 9.70 -11.38 0.34
CA ASP A 30 10.78 -12.05 1.05
C ASP A 30 10.64 -11.86 2.57
N LEU A 31 10.35 -10.62 3.01
CA LEU A 31 10.00 -10.34 4.39
C LEU A 31 8.85 -11.22 4.87
N TYR A 32 7.75 -11.28 4.11
CA TYR A 32 6.62 -12.15 4.44
C TYR A 32 7.00 -13.64 4.51
N ALA A 33 7.86 -14.11 3.60
CA ALA A 33 8.33 -15.49 3.59
C ALA A 33 9.21 -15.81 4.80
N SER A 34 10.02 -14.85 5.25
CA SER A 34 10.89 -14.97 6.42
C SER A 34 10.14 -14.95 7.76
N LEU A 35 8.89 -14.49 7.79
CA LEU A 35 8.10 -14.45 9.02
C LEU A 35 7.60 -15.85 9.42
N PRO A 36 7.46 -16.14 10.72
CA PRO A 36 6.75 -17.32 11.19
C PRO A 36 5.24 -17.19 10.96
N GLU A 37 4.51 -18.31 10.92
CA GLU A 37 3.08 -18.34 10.59
C GLU A 37 2.20 -17.47 11.52
N ALA A 38 2.57 -17.38 12.79
CA ALA A 38 1.90 -16.50 13.76
C ALA A 38 1.97 -15.03 13.32
N ASP A 39 3.16 -14.55 12.93
CA ASP A 39 3.37 -13.18 12.46
C ASP A 39 2.82 -12.93 11.05
N LYS A 40 2.75 -13.95 10.18
CA LYS A 40 2.13 -13.82 8.86
C LYS A 40 0.66 -13.42 8.95
N THR A 41 -0.04 -13.86 9.99
CA THR A 41 -1.45 -13.49 10.23
C THR A 41 -1.56 -12.00 10.58
N GLU A 42 -0.74 -11.52 11.52
CA GLU A 42 -0.66 -10.09 11.86
C GLU A 42 -0.23 -9.23 10.67
N PHE A 43 0.76 -9.70 9.91
CA PHE A 43 1.25 -9.02 8.70
C PHE A 43 0.14 -8.85 7.67
N ASN A 44 -0.61 -9.92 7.36
CA ASN A 44 -1.73 -9.85 6.41
C ASN A 44 -2.83 -8.91 6.89
N ALA A 45 -3.18 -8.96 8.18
CA ALA A 45 -4.20 -8.07 8.74
C ALA A 45 -3.78 -6.59 8.64
N GLN A 46 -2.52 -6.28 8.95
CA GLN A 46 -2.00 -4.93 8.83
C GLN A 46 -1.87 -4.49 7.35
N LEU A 47 -1.44 -5.38 6.45
CA LEU A 47 -1.36 -5.11 5.02
C LEU A 47 -2.74 -4.83 4.42
N GLN A 48 -3.75 -5.63 4.73
CA GLN A 48 -5.13 -5.38 4.30
C GLN A 48 -5.66 -4.05 4.83
N THR A 49 -5.42 -3.75 6.11
CA THR A 49 -5.81 -2.47 6.72
C THR A 49 -5.15 -1.29 6.00
N PHE A 50 -3.86 -1.44 5.67
CA PHE A 50 -3.11 -0.44 4.93
C PHE A 50 -3.67 -0.24 3.51
N LEU A 51 -3.90 -1.32 2.76
CA LEU A 51 -4.46 -1.28 1.41
C LEU A 51 -5.86 -0.66 1.38
N VAL A 52 -6.74 -1.02 2.33
CA VAL A 52 -8.09 -0.45 2.44
C VAL A 52 -8.01 1.05 2.76
N ARG A 53 -7.07 1.46 3.63
CA ARG A 53 -6.87 2.88 3.96
C ARG A 53 -6.32 3.67 2.78
N GLU A 54 -5.36 3.12 2.04
CA GLU A 54 -4.75 3.76 0.87
C GLU A 54 -5.73 3.83 -0.31
N MET A 55 -6.41 2.72 -0.63
CA MET A 55 -7.45 2.65 -1.68
C MET A 55 -8.70 3.46 -1.31
N GLY A 56 -9.08 3.49 -0.04
CA GLY A 56 -10.18 4.31 0.45
C GLY A 56 -9.90 5.81 0.26
N ARG A 57 -8.64 6.23 0.43
CA ARG A 57 -8.21 7.60 0.18
C ARG A 57 -8.29 7.97 -1.31
N LEU A 58 -7.86 7.06 -2.19
CA LEU A 58 -7.96 7.23 -3.65
C LEU A 58 -9.42 7.41 -4.12
N LYS A 59 -10.36 6.68 -3.53
CA LYS A 59 -11.80 6.83 -3.86
C LYS A 59 -12.37 8.16 -3.35
N SER A 60 -12.03 8.57 -2.13
CA SER A 60 -12.46 9.86 -1.57
C SER A 60 -11.88 11.07 -2.30
N ASP A 61 -10.63 11.01 -2.76
CA ASP A 61 -10.04 12.07 -3.58
C ASP A 61 -10.77 12.17 -4.93
N TYR A 62 -11.04 11.04 -5.60
CA TYR A 62 -11.74 11.01 -6.89
C TYR A 62 -13.18 11.55 -6.81
N GLU A 63 -13.90 11.30 -5.71
CA GLU A 63 -15.23 11.90 -5.49
C GLU A 63 -15.16 13.39 -5.10
N SER A 64 -14.08 13.82 -4.44
CA SER A 64 -13.87 15.22 -4.06
C SER A 64 -13.53 16.12 -5.26
N VAL A 65 -12.84 15.59 -6.28
CA VAL A 65 -12.60 16.34 -7.53
C VAL A 65 -13.84 16.37 -8.44
N LYS A 66 -14.73 15.37 -8.35
CA LYS A 66 -15.97 15.32 -9.15
C LYS A 66 -17.15 16.10 -8.53
N GLY A 67 -17.10 16.39 -7.23
CA GLY A 67 -18.13 17.17 -6.53
C GLY A 67 -17.98 18.70 -6.59
N GLY A 68 -16.91 19.22 -7.20
CA GLY A 68 -16.59 20.65 -7.23
C GLY A 68 -16.84 21.38 -8.55
N SER A 69 -17.48 20.75 -9.54
CA SER A 69 -17.87 21.40 -10.79
C SER A 69 -19.34 21.09 -11.08
N GLY A 70 -20.19 21.84 -10.41
CA GLY A 70 -21.64 21.78 -10.54
C GLY A 70 -22.25 23.06 -9.98
N GLU A 71 -21.79 24.22 -10.45
CA GLU A 71 -22.65 25.39 -10.51
C GLU A 71 -23.84 25.03 -11.41
N ASN A 72 -25.01 24.81 -10.82
CA ASN A 72 -26.26 25.48 -11.19
C ASN A 72 -27.42 25.07 -10.27
#